data_AF-A0A7C3YC23-F1
#
_entry.id   AF-A0A7C3YC23-F1
#
_cell.length_a   1.000
_cell.length_b   1.000
_cell.length_c   1.000
_cell.angle_alpha   90.00
_cell.angle_beta   90.00
_cell.angle_gamma   90.00
#
_symmetry.space_group_name_H-M   'P 1'
#
loop_
_entity.id
_entity.type
_entity.pdbx_description
1 polymer ?
#
loop_
_entity_poly.entity_id
_entity_poly.type
_entity_poly.pdbx_seq_one_letter_code
_entity_poly.pdbx_strand_id
1 'polypeptide(L)'
;MGNQVGENEKRLHVLLVMEGTYPFYWGGVSTWAHMLLTDLQQVDFTLMSMIGDPDRQLQFTLPPNVVDFRPIPLWGIHDAKEARSDLSLADIQQQRRQTTEAVVESEFIPLFRLFLYTLLADAGTTARPAKSKATASHLVMSNDLDSLFWVGNGDFRLEGLAHVVHQMYRFFLNHDFDTTMRSRAVWQCFVHMAQDLFPSLAASCGYRRAGFSMADLASGMNWLYHWLFPLAAPLPRVDVTNAAMAGICTLVAVAEKLEYGAGYLLTEHGVYLRERYLAEAVESKSLFLKLLNLRFALRMAQLSYAMADQISPCCDYNQRWEKRNGADTGKLQTIYYGVDAAKFIPEKRNTDGPPVVVWVGRIDPLKDLLTLLEAAAVVHRHRPDIRFLFYGSAPPGNEAYYRQCLDLRTELGL
;
A
#
# COMPACT_ATOMS: atom_id res chain seq x y z
N MET A 1 -38.99 17.73 -30.63
CA MET A 1 -38.47 18.79 -29.74
C MET A 1 -37.25 18.20 -29.06
N GLY A 2 -36.06 18.67 -29.42
CA GLY A 2 -34.81 18.15 -28.90
C GLY A 2 -34.67 18.49 -27.41
N ASN A 3 -34.39 17.48 -26.59
CA ASN A 3 -33.92 17.71 -25.23
C ASN A 3 -32.56 18.41 -25.34
N GLN A 4 -32.56 19.70 -25.01
CA GLN A 4 -31.36 20.43 -24.65
C GLN A 4 -30.73 19.70 -23.47
N VAL A 5 -29.56 19.12 -23.72
CA VAL A 5 -28.66 18.61 -22.69
C VAL A 5 -28.37 19.78 -21.76
N GLY A 6 -28.80 19.65 -20.50
CA GLY A 6 -28.55 20.65 -19.47
C GLY A 6 -27.05 20.93 -19.32
N GLU A 7 -26.73 22.20 -19.16
CA GLU A 7 -25.40 22.75 -18.97
C GLU A 7 -24.68 22.15 -17.75
N ASN A 8 -23.44 21.69 -17.95
CA ASN A 8 -22.36 21.54 -16.96
C ASN A 8 -22.75 21.07 -15.54
N GLU A 9 -23.24 19.83 -15.41
CA GLU A 9 -23.11 19.14 -14.12
C GLU A 9 -21.62 18.85 -13.90
N LYS A 10 -21.02 19.42 -12.85
CA LYS A 10 -19.61 19.19 -12.52
C LYS A 10 -19.41 17.69 -12.30
N ARG A 11 -18.72 17.02 -13.24
CA ARG A 11 -18.33 15.62 -13.11
C ARG A 11 -17.42 15.47 -11.89
N LEU A 12 -17.69 14.46 -11.07
CA LEU A 12 -16.82 14.12 -9.94
C LEU A 12 -15.45 13.72 -10.50
N HIS A 13 -14.38 14.31 -9.97
CA HIS A 13 -13.01 13.95 -10.36
C HIS A 13 -12.36 13.12 -9.24
N VAL A 14 -11.91 11.91 -9.58
CA VAL A 14 -11.33 10.94 -8.63
C VAL A 14 -9.88 10.65 -8.98
N LEU A 15 -8.98 10.75 -8.00
CA LEU A 15 -7.64 10.17 -8.07
C LEU A 15 -7.70 8.70 -7.63
N LEU A 16 -7.54 7.75 -8.56
CA LEU A 16 -7.42 6.33 -8.24
C LEU A 16 -5.94 5.96 -8.09
N VAL A 17 -5.53 5.55 -6.88
CA VAL A 17 -4.14 5.21 -6.56
C VAL A 17 -3.99 3.69 -6.43
N MET A 18 -3.18 3.11 -7.31
CA MET A 18 -2.95 1.67 -7.43
C MET A 18 -1.49 1.32 -7.14
N GLU A 19 -1.24 0.22 -6.43
CA GLU A 19 0.10 -0.33 -6.19
C GLU A 19 0.21 -1.72 -6.84
N GLY A 20 1.18 -1.91 -7.74
CA GLY A 20 1.56 -3.22 -8.28
C GLY A 20 0.47 -3.98 -9.05
N THR A 21 -0.54 -3.30 -9.59
CA THR A 21 -1.75 -3.94 -10.16
C THR A 21 -2.19 -3.29 -11.49
N TYR A 22 -3.29 -2.53 -11.50
CA TYR A 22 -3.86 -1.95 -12.71
C TYR A 22 -3.01 -0.77 -13.21
N PRO A 23 -2.82 -0.59 -14.52
CA PRO A 23 -3.30 -1.38 -15.67
C PRO A 23 -2.28 -2.41 -16.21
N PHE A 24 -1.27 -2.78 -15.42
CA PHE A 24 -0.08 -3.51 -15.90
C PHE A 24 -0.09 -5.02 -15.64
N TYR A 25 -0.89 -5.46 -14.68
CA TYR A 25 -0.96 -6.88 -14.28
C TYR A 25 -2.41 -7.36 -14.21
N TRP A 26 -2.68 -8.54 -14.74
CA TRP A 26 -3.94 -9.26 -14.51
C TRP A 26 -4.11 -9.68 -13.05
N GLY A 27 -5.32 -9.52 -12.52
CA GLY A 27 -5.67 -9.93 -11.15
C GLY A 27 -7.02 -9.37 -10.73
N GLY A 28 -7.57 -9.87 -9.62
CA GLY A 28 -8.90 -9.46 -9.15
C GLY A 28 -9.02 -7.96 -8.88
N VAL A 29 -7.97 -7.34 -8.31
CA VAL A 29 -7.90 -5.89 -8.10
C VAL A 29 -7.90 -5.12 -9.42
N SER A 30 -7.14 -5.60 -10.41
CA SER A 30 -7.11 -4.95 -11.73
C SER A 30 -8.41 -5.09 -12.50
N THR A 31 -9.08 -6.24 -12.39
CA THR A 31 -10.42 -6.45 -12.97
C THR A 31 -11.43 -5.52 -12.31
N TRP A 32 -11.41 -5.40 -10.97
CA TRP A 32 -12.26 -4.44 -10.25
C TRP A 32 -12.00 -3.01 -10.71
N ALA A 33 -10.73 -2.58 -10.76
CA ALA A 33 -10.39 -1.22 -11.18
C ALA A 33 -10.86 -0.95 -12.61
N HIS A 34 -10.66 -1.91 -13.52
CA HIS A 34 -11.13 -1.77 -14.89
C HIS A 34 -12.66 -1.66 -14.98
N MET A 35 -13.40 -2.48 -14.23
CA MET A 35 -14.87 -2.39 -14.16
C MET A 35 -15.32 -1.06 -13.57
N LEU A 36 -14.71 -0.62 -12.46
CA LEU A 36 -15.02 0.66 -11.83
C LEU A 36 -14.87 1.83 -12.82
N LEU A 37 -13.74 1.88 -13.53
CA LEU A 37 -13.46 2.93 -14.50
C LEU A 37 -14.39 2.84 -15.72
N THR A 38 -14.71 1.63 -16.18
CA THR A 38 -15.55 1.40 -17.37
C THR A 38 -17.03 1.67 -17.09
N ASP A 39 -17.54 1.30 -15.92
CA ASP A 39 -18.97 1.37 -15.64
C ASP A 39 -19.39 2.74 -15.08
N LEU A 40 -18.46 3.52 -14.51
CA LEU A 40 -18.70 4.88 -14.00
C LEU A 40 -18.32 5.97 -15.00
N GLN A 41 -18.90 5.94 -16.21
CA GLN A 41 -18.60 6.90 -17.28
C GLN A 41 -18.92 8.37 -16.97
N GLN A 42 -19.70 8.62 -15.91
CA GLN A 42 -20.03 9.96 -15.40
C GLN A 42 -18.96 10.55 -14.44
N VAL A 43 -17.95 9.77 -14.07
CA VAL A 43 -16.85 10.17 -13.18
C VAL A 43 -15.56 10.29 -13.99
N ASP A 44 -14.84 11.38 -13.79
CA ASP A 44 -13.49 11.56 -14.35
C ASP A 44 -12.45 10.96 -13.42
N PHE A 45 -11.47 10.25 -13.98
CA PHE A 45 -10.43 9.60 -13.21
C PHE A 45 -9.05 10.09 -13.62
N THR A 46 -8.25 10.48 -12.63
CA THR A 46 -6.79 10.47 -12.75
C THR A 46 -6.30 9.15 -12.16
N LEU A 47 -5.58 8.36 -12.94
CA LEU A 47 -5.03 7.08 -12.51
C LEU A 47 -3.54 7.23 -12.16
N MET A 48 -3.18 7.00 -10.90
CA MET A 48 -1.79 6.94 -10.46
C MET A 48 -1.42 5.49 -10.13
N SER A 49 -0.54 4.90 -10.93
CA SER A 49 -0.19 3.47 -10.83
C SER A 49 1.27 3.30 -10.49
N MET A 50 1.56 2.84 -9.27
CA MET A 50 2.90 2.48 -8.85
C MET A 50 3.28 1.11 -9.41
N ILE A 51 4.37 1.05 -10.18
CA ILE A 51 4.81 -0.15 -10.90
C ILE A 51 6.21 -0.59 -10.49
N GLY A 52 6.47 -1.89 -10.52
CA GLY A 52 7.80 -2.43 -10.22
C GLY A 52 8.68 -2.66 -11.43
N ASP A 53 8.13 -2.63 -12.63
CA ASP A 53 8.86 -2.76 -13.88
C ASP A 53 8.43 -1.62 -14.81
N PRO A 54 9.31 -0.64 -15.10
CA PRO A 54 8.97 0.53 -15.91
C PRO A 54 8.70 0.16 -17.38
N ASP A 55 9.26 -0.94 -17.88
CA ASP A 55 9.13 -1.37 -19.27
C ASP A 55 7.84 -2.19 -19.51
N ARG A 56 7.08 -2.42 -18.44
CA ARG A 56 5.87 -3.23 -18.47
C ARG A 56 4.81 -2.59 -19.37
N GLN A 57 4.33 -3.36 -20.34
CA GLN A 57 3.26 -2.93 -21.22
C GLN A 57 1.88 -2.99 -20.52
N LEU A 58 1.00 -2.07 -20.92
CA LEU A 58 -0.40 -2.07 -20.46
C LEU A 58 -1.09 -3.37 -20.87
N GLN A 59 -1.81 -3.98 -19.92
CA GLN A 59 -2.64 -5.17 -20.17
C GLN A 59 -4.13 -4.84 -20.32
N PHE A 60 -4.51 -3.60 -20.00
CA PHE A 60 -5.87 -3.09 -20.10
C PHE A 60 -5.88 -1.81 -20.93
N THR A 61 -6.89 -1.66 -21.78
CA THR A 61 -7.20 -0.39 -22.43
C THR A 61 -7.85 0.53 -21.41
N LEU A 62 -7.33 1.76 -21.26
CA LEU A 62 -7.89 2.73 -20.35
C LEU A 62 -9.21 3.30 -20.93
N PRO A 63 -10.31 3.33 -20.16
CA PRO A 63 -11.56 3.96 -20.57
C PRO A 63 -11.41 5.47 -20.85
N PRO A 64 -12.27 6.07 -21.69
CA PRO A 64 -12.14 7.47 -22.11
C PRO A 64 -12.35 8.49 -20.99
N ASN A 65 -12.97 8.09 -19.87
CA ASN A 65 -13.11 8.90 -18.66
C ASN A 65 -11.88 8.83 -17.74
N VAL A 66 -10.82 8.12 -18.12
CA VAL A 66 -9.49 8.28 -17.52
C VAL A 66 -8.82 9.49 -18.19
N VAL A 67 -8.99 10.65 -17.57
CA VAL A 67 -8.56 11.95 -18.13
C VAL A 67 -7.07 12.21 -17.98
N ASP A 68 -6.40 11.48 -17.07
CA ASP A 68 -4.96 11.56 -16.86
C ASP A 68 -4.43 10.22 -16.31
N PHE A 69 -3.24 9.81 -16.75
CA PHE A 69 -2.60 8.56 -16.36
C PHE A 69 -1.13 8.78 -16.01
N ARG A 70 -0.76 8.46 -14.76
CA ARG A 70 0.54 8.70 -14.16
C ARG A 70 1.16 7.38 -13.68
N PRO A 71 1.95 6.67 -14.51
CA PRO A 71 2.73 5.54 -14.05
C PRO A 71 3.91 6.03 -13.19
N ILE A 72 4.06 5.48 -11.99
CA ILE A 72 5.14 5.79 -11.05
C ILE A 72 6.01 4.54 -10.87
N PRO A 73 7.14 4.42 -11.60
CA PRO A 73 8.02 3.28 -11.46
C PRO A 73 8.76 3.36 -10.12
N LEU A 74 8.39 2.48 -9.19
CA LEU A 74 9.09 2.39 -7.92
C LEU A 74 10.49 1.86 -8.15
N TRP A 75 10.64 0.76 -8.90
CA TRP A 75 11.92 0.11 -9.16
C TRP A 75 12.35 0.29 -10.63
N GLY A 76 13.63 0.02 -10.91
CA GLY A 76 14.15 -0.02 -12.28
C GLY A 76 14.47 1.34 -12.91
N ILE A 77 14.37 2.43 -12.15
CA ILE A 77 14.80 3.77 -12.57
C ILE A 77 16.11 4.17 -11.90
N HIS A 78 16.94 4.96 -12.61
CA HIS A 78 18.21 5.43 -12.05
C HIS A 78 18.08 6.77 -11.33
N ASP A 79 17.17 7.64 -11.77
CA ASP A 79 16.82 8.93 -11.18
C ASP A 79 15.29 9.08 -11.14
N ALA A 80 14.76 9.54 -10.01
CA ALA A 80 13.36 9.90 -9.77
C ALA A 80 12.77 10.80 -10.87
N LYS A 81 13.60 11.64 -11.49
CA LYS A 81 13.20 12.54 -12.58
C LYS A 81 12.81 11.82 -13.85
N GLU A 82 13.26 10.59 -14.06
CA GLU A 82 12.85 9.78 -15.22
C GLU A 82 11.33 9.56 -15.24
N ALA A 83 10.66 9.64 -14.08
CA ALA A 83 9.21 9.58 -13.96
C ALA A 83 8.51 10.95 -13.93
N ARG A 84 9.25 12.07 -14.01
CA ARG A 84 8.74 13.46 -13.88
C ARG A 84 8.70 14.16 -15.23
N SER A 85 7.80 13.71 -16.12
CA SER A 85 7.59 14.32 -17.44
C SER A 85 7.07 15.77 -17.39
N ASP A 86 6.61 16.22 -16.23
CA ASP A 86 6.08 17.56 -15.97
C ASP A 86 7.17 18.64 -15.75
N LEU A 87 8.41 18.24 -15.45
CA LEU A 87 9.50 19.19 -15.15
C LEU A 87 10.28 19.58 -16.41
N SER A 88 10.56 20.87 -16.57
CA SER A 88 11.55 21.33 -17.54
C SER A 88 12.98 21.12 -17.03
N LEU A 89 13.96 21.15 -17.94
CA LEU A 89 15.38 21.11 -17.55
C LEU A 89 15.77 22.27 -16.63
N ALA A 90 15.12 23.43 -16.76
CA ALA A 90 15.34 24.57 -15.89
C ALA A 90 14.84 24.30 -14.47
N ASP A 91 13.65 23.71 -14.34
CA ASP A 91 13.08 23.32 -13.04
C ASP A 91 13.97 22.30 -12.34
N ILE A 92 14.45 21.29 -13.07
CA ILE A 92 15.38 20.28 -12.56
C ILE A 92 16.67 20.93 -12.03
N GLN A 93 17.26 21.85 -12.81
CA GLN A 93 18.47 22.54 -12.39
C GLN A 93 18.22 23.45 -11.18
N GLN A 94 17.07 24.11 -11.13
CA GLN A 94 16.67 24.95 -10.02
C GLN A 94 16.50 24.13 -8.74
N GLN A 95 15.74 23.04 -8.78
CA GLN A 95 15.56 22.13 -7.64
C GLN A 95 16.91 21.62 -7.14
N ARG A 96 17.82 21.19 -8.04
CA ARG A 96 19.18 20.76 -7.65
C ARG A 96 20.00 21.84 -6.97
N ARG A 97 19.92 23.09 -7.45
CA ARG A 97 20.62 24.23 -6.82
C ARG A 97 20.03 24.56 -5.45
N GLN A 98 18.74 24.36 -5.27
CA GLN A 98 18.03 24.61 -4.01
C GLN A 98 18.24 23.47 -3.00
N THR A 99 18.55 22.25 -3.44
CA THR A 99 18.85 21.11 -2.57
C THR A 99 20.32 21.06 -2.18
N THR A 100 20.68 21.78 -1.11
CA THR A 100 22.01 21.68 -0.49
C THR A 100 21.97 20.79 0.76
N GLU A 101 23.12 20.26 1.18
CA GLU A 101 23.22 19.46 2.42
C GLU A 101 22.65 20.22 3.63
N ALA A 102 22.94 21.53 3.74
CA ALA A 102 22.43 22.38 4.82
C ALA A 102 20.89 22.52 4.80
N VAL A 103 20.28 22.60 3.62
CA VAL A 103 18.82 22.62 3.46
C VAL A 103 18.23 21.26 3.85
N VAL A 104 18.84 20.16 3.39
CA VAL A 104 18.41 18.81 3.77
C VAL A 104 18.48 18.63 5.30
N GLU A 105 19.59 19.02 5.93
CA GLU A 105 19.79 18.93 7.39
C GLU A 105 18.77 19.76 8.19
N SER A 106 18.46 20.97 7.74
CA SER A 106 17.60 21.90 8.48
C SER A 106 16.10 21.69 8.24
N GLU A 107 15.71 21.25 7.04
CA GLU A 107 14.30 21.17 6.63
C GLU A 107 13.79 19.73 6.49
N PHE A 108 14.56 18.81 5.90
CA PHE A 108 14.11 17.44 5.65
C PHE A 108 14.40 16.46 6.79
N ILE A 109 15.60 16.52 7.39
CA ILE A 109 16.00 15.60 8.48
C ILE A 109 15.04 15.62 9.68
N PRO A 110 14.47 16.75 10.12
CA PRO A 110 13.47 16.74 11.19
C PRO A 110 12.24 15.88 10.83
N LEU A 111 11.73 16.00 9.61
CA LEU A 111 10.58 15.23 9.11
C LEU A 111 10.93 13.75 8.98
N PHE A 112 12.07 13.45 8.35
CA PHE A 112 12.53 12.08 8.15
C PHE A 112 12.79 11.35 9.47
N ARG A 113 13.34 12.05 10.48
CA ARG A 113 13.52 11.52 11.83
C ARG A 113 12.20 11.15 12.48
N LEU A 114 11.19 12.01 12.40
CA LEU A 114 9.86 11.73 12.94
C LEU A 114 9.20 10.56 12.21
N PHE A 115 9.32 10.50 10.89
CA PHE A 115 8.84 9.38 10.09
C PHE A 115 9.46 8.06 10.55
N LEU A 116 10.79 7.99 10.62
CA LEU A 116 11.53 6.80 11.10
C LEU A 116 11.18 6.43 12.54
N TYR A 117 10.96 7.42 13.41
CA TYR A 117 10.51 7.17 14.77
C TYR A 117 9.19 6.41 14.80
N THR A 118 8.21 6.77 13.96
CA THR A 118 6.92 6.04 13.93
C THR A 118 7.08 4.57 13.54
N LEU A 119 8.08 4.27 12.69
CA LEU A 119 8.37 2.92 12.25
C LEU A 119 9.09 2.13 13.35
N LEU A 120 10.18 2.68 13.89
CA LEU A 120 11.13 1.94 14.71
C LEU A 120 10.90 2.06 16.22
N ALA A 121 10.18 3.08 16.71
CA ALA A 121 9.92 3.23 18.14
C ALA A 121 8.87 2.22 18.61
N ASP A 122 9.10 1.62 19.77
CA ASP A 122 8.16 0.69 20.41
C ASP A 122 7.35 1.34 21.54
N ALA A 123 6.23 0.73 21.92
CA ALA A 123 5.42 1.11 23.07
C ALA A 123 6.28 1.03 24.36
N GLY A 124 6.59 2.19 24.93
CA GLY A 124 7.51 2.31 26.07
C GLY A 124 8.86 2.99 25.74
N THR A 125 9.09 3.37 24.48
CA THR A 125 10.23 4.22 24.11
C THR A 125 10.03 5.63 24.68
N THR A 126 10.64 5.93 25.82
CA THR A 126 10.54 7.25 26.49
C THR A 126 11.45 8.31 25.86
N ALA A 127 12.42 7.90 25.05
CA ALA A 127 13.33 8.79 24.35
C ALA A 127 12.61 9.45 23.17
N ARG A 128 12.19 10.71 23.35
CA ARG A 128 11.76 11.55 22.22
C ARG A 128 12.98 11.90 21.37
N PRO A 129 12.83 11.99 20.03
CA PRO A 129 13.78 12.69 19.19
C PRO A 129 14.09 14.06 19.82
N ALA A 130 15.37 14.39 20.00
CA ALA A 130 15.75 15.70 20.52
C ALA A 130 15.13 16.80 19.65
N LYS A 131 14.58 17.85 20.27
CA LYS A 131 14.02 19.00 19.54
C LYS A 131 15.11 19.56 18.62
N SER A 132 14.93 19.38 17.32
CA SER A 132 15.81 20.00 16.33
C SER A 132 15.63 21.51 16.41
N LYS A 133 16.73 22.27 16.50
CA LYS A 133 16.72 23.71 16.28
C LYS A 133 16.58 23.96 14.77
N ALA A 134 15.43 23.64 14.19
CA ALA A 134 15.15 23.99 12.80
C ALA A 134 15.05 25.53 12.71
N THR A 135 15.91 26.15 11.91
CA THR A 135 15.83 27.57 11.57
C THR A 135 14.60 27.77 10.70
N ALA A 136 13.51 28.22 11.31
CA ALA A 136 12.26 28.52 10.62
C ALA A 136 12.44 29.75 9.73
N SER A 137 12.57 29.54 8.42
CA SER A 137 12.25 30.59 7.44
C SER A 137 11.09 30.20 6.52
N HIS A 138 10.75 28.91 6.36
CA HIS A 138 9.60 28.49 5.54
C HIS A 138 8.71 27.39 6.13
N LEU A 139 9.15 26.65 7.16
CA LEU A 139 8.28 25.80 7.98
C LEU A 139 7.54 26.66 9.01
N VAL A 140 6.33 27.06 8.67
CA VAL A 140 5.34 27.53 9.66
C VAL A 140 5.19 26.38 10.67
N MET A 141 5.52 26.63 11.95
CA MET A 141 5.22 25.79 13.13
C MET A 141 6.30 24.84 13.72
N SER A 142 7.39 25.36 14.28
CA SER A 142 8.21 24.56 15.22
C SER A 142 7.50 24.29 16.56
N ASN A 143 6.51 25.11 16.95
CA ASN A 143 5.75 24.92 18.19
C ASN A 143 4.49 24.05 18.04
N ASP A 144 3.95 23.89 16.83
CA ASP A 144 2.70 23.11 16.59
C ASP A 144 2.99 21.64 16.24
N LEU A 145 4.13 21.35 15.60
CA LEU A 145 4.56 19.99 15.27
C LEU A 145 4.68 19.11 16.51
N ASP A 146 5.23 19.62 17.61
CA ASP A 146 5.36 18.86 18.86
C ASP A 146 3.98 18.52 19.47
N SER A 147 3.02 19.45 19.45
CA SER A 147 1.67 19.22 19.96
C SER A 147 0.82 18.33 19.06
N LEU A 148 1.05 18.39 17.74
CA LEU A 148 0.41 17.53 16.75
C LEU A 148 0.97 16.10 16.79
N PHE A 149 2.28 15.96 17.01
CA PHE A 149 2.94 14.69 16.96
C PHE A 149 2.89 13.94 18.27
N TRP A 150 2.97 14.61 19.43
CA TRP A 150 3.03 13.94 20.74
C TRP A 150 1.72 14.03 21.52
N VAL A 151 1.39 12.93 22.20
CA VAL A 151 0.40 12.87 23.27
C VAL A 151 1.11 13.15 24.60
N GLY A 152 0.40 13.70 25.59
CA GLY A 152 0.96 14.06 26.91
C GLY A 152 1.60 12.89 27.68
N ASN A 153 1.31 11.64 27.30
CA ASN A 153 1.90 10.42 27.85
C ASN A 153 3.19 9.95 27.13
N GLY A 154 3.62 10.63 26.05
CA GLY A 154 4.80 10.27 25.28
C GLY A 154 4.54 9.45 24.01
N ASP A 155 3.32 8.98 23.77
CA ASP A 155 2.96 8.33 22.50
C ASP A 155 2.84 9.35 21.37
N PHE A 156 2.96 8.89 20.12
CA PHE A 156 2.75 9.75 18.96
C PHE A 156 1.34 9.59 18.36
N ARG A 157 0.88 10.60 17.62
CA ARG A 157 -0.42 10.64 16.95
C ARG A 157 -0.31 10.33 15.46
N LEU A 158 -1.33 9.67 14.90
CA LEU A 158 -1.38 9.38 13.46
C LEU A 158 -1.54 10.66 12.63
N GLU A 159 -2.22 11.67 13.18
CA GLU A 159 -2.33 13.01 12.60
C GLU A 159 -0.95 13.69 12.47
N GLY A 160 -0.06 13.45 13.44
CA GLY A 160 1.32 13.90 13.37
C GLY A 160 2.08 13.24 12.21
N LEU A 161 1.91 11.92 12.02
CA LEU A 161 2.47 11.21 10.87
C LEU A 161 1.88 11.73 9.55
N ALA A 162 0.58 12.00 9.49
CA ALA A 162 -0.08 12.56 8.31
C ALA A 162 0.54 13.91 7.92
N HIS A 163 0.75 14.79 8.90
CA HIS A 163 1.40 16.06 8.67
C HIS A 163 2.86 15.91 8.23
N VAL A 164 3.63 14.99 8.83
CA VAL A 164 5.01 14.68 8.38
C VAL A 164 5.03 14.26 6.91
N VAL A 165 4.12 13.36 6.50
CA VAL A 165 4.00 12.92 5.10
C VAL A 165 3.70 14.09 4.17
N HIS A 166 2.76 14.96 4.53
CA HIS A 166 2.42 16.15 3.75
C HIS A 166 3.59 17.14 3.65
N GLN A 167 4.32 17.38 4.73
CA GLN A 167 5.48 18.26 4.70
C GLN A 167 6.63 17.68 3.87
N MET A 168 6.83 16.35 3.90
CA MET A 168 7.80 15.68 3.00
C MET A 168 7.38 15.85 1.54
N TYR A 169 6.09 15.69 1.20
CA TYR A 169 5.57 15.98 -0.14
C TYR A 169 5.86 17.43 -0.56
N ARG A 170 5.53 18.42 0.27
CA ARG A 170 5.81 19.84 0.01
C ARG A 170 7.29 20.13 -0.19
N PHE A 171 8.15 19.47 0.59
CA PHE A 171 9.60 19.56 0.42
C PHE A 171 10.03 19.02 -0.96
N PHE A 172 9.58 17.82 -1.35
CA PHE A 172 9.95 17.20 -2.63
C PHE A 172 9.39 17.91 -3.87
N LEU A 173 8.39 18.79 -3.73
CA LEU A 173 7.95 19.65 -4.84
C LEU A 173 8.96 20.74 -5.18
N ASN A 174 9.73 21.20 -4.20
CA ASN A 174 10.66 22.32 -4.35
C ASN A 174 12.14 21.86 -4.37
N HIS A 175 12.39 20.63 -3.93
CA HIS A 175 13.73 20.08 -3.77
C HIS A 175 13.89 18.75 -4.51
N ASP A 176 15.08 18.55 -5.07
CA ASP A 176 15.47 17.34 -5.78
C ASP A 176 15.43 16.10 -4.86
N PHE A 177 14.57 15.14 -5.20
CA PHE A 177 14.34 13.91 -4.42
C PHE A 177 15.60 13.04 -4.29
N ASP A 178 16.29 12.78 -5.40
CA ASP A 178 17.50 11.94 -5.38
C ASP A 178 18.63 12.57 -4.58
N THR A 179 18.87 13.86 -4.79
CA THR A 179 19.91 14.61 -4.07
C THR A 179 19.63 14.58 -2.58
N THR A 180 18.35 14.70 -2.18
CA THR A 180 17.92 14.58 -0.78
C THR A 180 18.14 13.17 -0.25
N MET A 181 17.56 12.15 -0.88
CA MET A 181 17.57 10.77 -0.38
C MET A 181 18.96 10.11 -0.45
N ARG A 182 19.86 10.61 -1.30
CA ARG A 182 21.27 10.16 -1.39
C ARG A 182 22.24 11.03 -0.58
N SER A 183 21.74 12.07 0.10
CA SER A 183 22.58 12.92 0.96
C SER A 183 23.21 12.15 2.11
N ARG A 184 24.35 12.66 2.60
CA ARG A 184 25.05 12.06 3.73
C ARG A 184 24.21 12.19 5.00
N ALA A 185 23.55 13.34 5.19
CA ALA A 185 22.69 13.62 6.32
C ALA A 185 21.54 12.63 6.44
N VAL A 186 20.86 12.29 5.34
CA VAL A 186 19.75 11.32 5.34
C VAL A 186 20.24 9.93 5.69
N TRP A 187 21.34 9.48 5.08
CA TRP A 187 21.97 8.20 5.41
C TRP A 187 22.36 8.12 6.90
N GLN A 188 23.06 9.13 7.41
CA GLN A 188 23.48 9.16 8.82
C GLN A 188 22.27 9.20 9.77
N CYS A 189 21.22 9.95 9.43
CA CYS A 189 20.00 9.97 10.22
C CYS A 189 19.36 8.59 10.31
N PHE A 190 19.24 7.86 9.18
CA PHE A 190 18.69 6.50 9.19
C PHE A 190 19.54 5.54 10.02
N VAL A 191 20.87 5.56 9.84
CA VAL A 191 21.80 4.71 10.60
C VAL A 191 21.68 4.98 12.10
N HIS A 192 21.70 6.23 12.54
CA HIS A 192 21.57 6.58 13.96
C HIS A 192 20.20 6.16 14.52
N MET A 193 19.11 6.41 13.80
CA MET A 193 17.77 6.01 14.23
C MET A 193 17.63 4.48 14.35
N ALA A 194 18.23 3.72 13.43
CA ALA A 194 18.29 2.28 13.50
C ALA A 194 19.10 1.81 14.72
N GLN A 195 20.27 2.39 14.98
CA GLN A 195 21.11 2.06 16.14
C GLN A 195 20.41 2.36 17.47
N ASP A 196 19.70 3.49 17.55
CA ASP A 196 19.07 3.96 18.78
C ASP A 196 17.77 3.21 19.11
N LEU A 197 16.96 2.90 18.10
CA LEU A 197 15.59 2.40 18.31
C LEU A 197 15.43 0.89 18.10
N PHE A 198 16.18 0.30 17.16
CA PHE A 198 16.01 -1.11 16.83
C PHE A 198 16.27 -2.07 18.00
N PRO A 199 17.31 -1.88 18.86
CA PRO A 199 17.55 -2.80 19.96
C PRO A 199 16.35 -2.92 20.92
N SER A 200 15.67 -1.80 21.20
CA SER A 200 14.46 -1.79 22.05
C SER A 200 13.29 -2.48 21.36
N LEU A 201 13.05 -2.18 20.08
CA LEU A 201 12.01 -2.82 19.28
C LEU A 201 12.21 -4.33 19.15
N ALA A 202 13.44 -4.77 18.89
CA ALA A 202 13.76 -6.19 18.81
C ALA A 202 13.57 -6.87 20.17
N ALA A 203 14.00 -6.23 21.27
CA ALA A 203 13.86 -6.76 22.62
C ALA A 203 12.40 -6.96 23.04
N SER A 204 11.50 -6.05 22.70
CA SER A 204 10.07 -6.19 23.02
C SER A 204 9.38 -7.29 22.22
N CYS A 205 9.89 -7.58 21.02
CA CYS A 205 9.50 -8.74 20.22
C CYS A 205 10.13 -10.06 20.71
N GLY A 206 10.92 -10.04 21.79
CA GLY A 206 11.59 -11.23 22.34
C GLY A 206 13.02 -11.47 21.84
N TYR A 207 13.57 -10.59 21.00
CA TYR A 207 14.87 -10.74 20.33
C TYR A 207 15.95 -9.80 20.87
N ARG A 208 16.27 -9.89 22.17
CA ARG A 208 17.15 -8.93 22.88
C ARG A 208 18.59 -8.80 22.35
N ARG A 209 19.09 -9.79 21.61
CA ARG A 209 20.46 -9.81 21.06
C ARG A 209 20.49 -9.69 19.54
N ALA A 210 19.35 -9.41 18.91
CA ALA A 210 19.33 -9.23 17.46
C ALA A 210 20.07 -7.94 17.09
N GLY A 211 20.89 -8.04 16.05
CA GLY A 211 21.54 -6.90 15.42
C GLY A 211 21.14 -6.79 13.96
N PHE A 212 21.81 -5.88 13.26
CA PHE A 212 21.73 -5.70 11.81
C PHE A 212 23.13 -5.49 11.24
N SER A 213 23.26 -5.79 9.95
CA SER A 213 24.48 -5.57 9.17
C SER A 213 24.40 -4.27 8.36
N MET A 214 25.52 -3.86 7.77
CA MET A 214 25.54 -2.74 6.82
C MET A 214 24.68 -3.04 5.57
N ALA A 215 24.61 -4.30 5.15
CA ALA A 215 23.77 -4.72 4.02
C ALA A 215 22.27 -4.58 4.34
N ASP A 216 21.89 -4.82 5.59
CA ASP A 216 20.52 -4.60 6.06
C ASP A 216 20.18 -3.09 6.02
N LEU A 217 21.09 -2.23 6.48
CA LEU A 217 20.88 -0.78 6.43
C LEU A 217 20.78 -0.28 4.98
N ALA A 218 21.65 -0.76 4.09
CA ALA A 218 21.58 -0.39 2.67
C ALA A 218 20.24 -0.84 2.05
N SER A 219 19.79 -2.05 2.35
CA SER A 219 18.51 -2.58 1.86
C SER A 219 17.31 -1.80 2.42
N GLY A 220 17.32 -1.48 3.71
CA GLY A 220 16.28 -0.68 4.35
C GLY A 220 16.21 0.75 3.82
N MET A 221 17.37 1.38 3.57
CA MET A 221 17.42 2.70 2.94
C MET A 221 16.90 2.66 1.50
N ASN A 222 17.23 1.60 0.76
CA ASN A 222 16.69 1.36 -0.57
C ASN A 222 15.15 1.27 -0.51
N TRP A 223 14.58 0.52 0.43
CA TRP A 223 13.11 0.47 0.60
C TRP A 223 12.50 1.83 0.92
N LEU A 224 13.11 2.59 1.84
CA LEU A 224 12.63 3.94 2.21
C LEU A 224 12.64 4.90 1.02
N TYR A 225 13.66 4.86 0.16
CA TYR A 225 13.69 5.60 -1.09
C TYR A 225 12.44 5.27 -1.93
N HIS A 226 12.18 3.98 -2.16
CA HIS A 226 11.11 3.54 -3.06
C HIS A 226 9.72 3.80 -2.47
N TRP A 227 9.55 3.68 -1.15
CA TRP A 227 8.28 4.00 -0.47
C TRP A 227 7.95 5.50 -0.51
N LEU A 228 8.95 6.36 -0.37
CA LEU A 228 8.75 7.82 -0.35
C LEU A 228 8.70 8.43 -1.75
N PHE A 229 9.17 7.73 -2.77
CA PHE A 229 9.26 8.24 -4.14
C PHE A 229 7.94 8.78 -4.72
N PRO A 230 6.76 8.18 -4.47
CA PRO A 230 5.50 8.74 -4.96
C PRO A 230 5.19 10.16 -4.45
N LEU A 231 5.74 10.56 -3.30
CA LEU A 231 5.61 11.92 -2.78
C LEU A 231 6.45 12.93 -3.57
N ALA A 232 7.32 12.49 -4.47
CA ALA A 232 8.04 13.37 -5.38
C ALA A 232 7.20 13.76 -6.60
N ALA A 233 6.05 13.14 -6.85
CA ALA A 233 5.19 13.48 -8.00
C ALA A 233 4.15 14.54 -7.61
N PRO A 234 3.86 15.54 -8.46
CA PRO A 234 2.79 16.50 -8.19
C PRO A 234 1.44 15.77 -8.15
N LEU A 235 0.57 16.19 -7.25
CA LEU A 235 -0.77 15.63 -7.11
C LEU A 235 -1.79 16.48 -7.88
N PRO A 236 -2.78 15.86 -8.55
CA PRO A 236 -3.89 16.59 -9.15
C PRO A 236 -4.81 17.17 -8.08
N ARG A 237 -5.56 18.22 -8.41
CA ARG A 237 -6.71 18.66 -7.61
C ARG A 237 -7.91 17.80 -7.96
N VAL A 238 -8.40 17.00 -7.03
CA VAL A 238 -9.54 16.09 -7.23
C VAL A 238 -10.56 16.28 -6.12
N ASP A 239 -11.77 15.76 -6.32
CA ASP A 239 -12.83 15.77 -5.31
C ASP A 239 -12.68 14.59 -4.33
N VAL A 240 -12.16 13.45 -4.81
CA VAL A 240 -11.92 12.24 -3.99
C VAL A 240 -10.61 11.56 -4.40
N THR A 241 -9.81 11.13 -3.43
CA THR A 241 -8.75 10.14 -3.65
C THR A 241 -9.22 8.77 -3.19
N ASN A 242 -9.20 7.79 -4.09
CA ASN A 242 -9.49 6.39 -3.83
C ASN A 242 -8.19 5.56 -3.81
N ALA A 243 -7.75 5.11 -2.64
CA ALA A 243 -6.63 4.17 -2.52
C ALA A 243 -7.13 2.73 -2.55
N ALA A 244 -6.59 1.90 -3.44
CA ALA A 244 -6.96 0.49 -3.55
C ALA A 244 -6.29 -0.43 -2.50
N MET A 245 -5.42 0.10 -1.65
CA MET A 245 -4.84 -0.60 -0.51
C MET A 245 -4.21 0.35 0.50
N ALA A 246 -4.07 -0.09 1.75
CA ALA A 246 -3.48 0.68 2.85
C ALA A 246 -1.94 0.58 2.92
N GLY A 247 -1.30 0.54 1.75
CA GLY A 247 0.16 0.49 1.55
C GLY A 247 0.73 1.85 1.20
N ILE A 248 1.58 1.90 0.16
CA ILE A 248 2.21 3.13 -0.31
C ILE A 248 1.15 4.12 -0.83
N CYS A 249 0.01 3.62 -1.33
CA CYS A 249 -1.13 4.47 -1.72
C CYS A 249 -1.58 5.43 -0.60
N THR A 250 -1.40 5.03 0.66
CA THR A 250 -1.74 5.86 1.83
C THR A 250 -0.94 7.16 1.85
N LEU A 251 0.34 7.13 1.47
CA LEU A 251 1.18 8.32 1.46
C LEU A 251 0.65 9.36 0.47
N VAL A 252 0.27 8.90 -0.73
CA VAL A 252 -0.33 9.74 -1.77
C VAL A 252 -1.68 10.29 -1.34
N ALA A 253 -2.57 9.44 -0.82
CA ALA A 253 -3.91 9.85 -0.42
C ALA A 253 -3.92 10.84 0.75
N VAL A 254 -3.03 10.65 1.72
CA VAL A 254 -2.87 11.59 2.83
C VAL A 254 -2.30 12.93 2.37
N ALA A 255 -1.28 12.90 1.49
CA ALA A 255 -0.71 14.12 0.93
C ALA A 255 -1.76 14.89 0.11
N GLU A 256 -2.57 14.20 -0.70
CA GLU A 256 -3.61 14.81 -1.52
C GLU A 256 -4.72 15.42 -0.64
N LYS A 257 -5.23 14.67 0.34
CA LYS A 257 -6.23 15.15 1.29
C LYS A 257 -5.79 16.38 2.07
N LEU A 258 -4.56 16.40 2.58
CA LEU A 258 -4.05 17.55 3.33
C LEU A 258 -3.70 18.74 2.43
N GLU A 259 -3.36 18.48 1.17
CA GLU A 259 -2.99 19.53 0.22
C GLU A 259 -4.20 20.23 -0.40
N TYR A 260 -5.21 19.46 -0.82
CA TYR A 260 -6.34 19.98 -1.59
C TYR A 260 -7.70 19.76 -0.92
N GLY A 261 -7.75 19.00 0.17
CA GLY A 261 -8.98 18.78 0.93
C GLY A 261 -9.92 17.74 0.33
N ALA A 262 -9.45 16.85 -0.56
CA ALA A 262 -10.32 15.84 -1.14
C ALA A 262 -10.78 14.81 -0.11
N GLY A 263 -11.93 14.19 -0.39
CA GLY A 263 -12.38 13.03 0.35
C GLY A 263 -11.41 11.86 0.16
N TYR A 264 -11.15 11.09 1.22
CA TYR A 264 -10.31 9.90 1.15
C TYR A 264 -11.14 8.63 1.31
N LEU A 265 -11.26 7.86 0.22
CA LEU A 265 -11.82 6.51 0.21
C LEU A 265 -10.70 5.48 0.21
N LEU A 266 -10.72 4.56 1.17
CA LEU A 266 -9.89 3.36 1.14
C LEU A 266 -10.73 2.18 0.67
N THR A 267 -10.44 1.60 -0.49
CA THR A 267 -11.03 0.31 -0.91
C THR A 267 -10.06 -0.80 -0.58
N GLU A 268 -10.42 -1.71 0.34
CA GLU A 268 -9.52 -2.77 0.81
C GLU A 268 -9.91 -4.13 0.24
N HIS A 269 -9.19 -4.54 -0.82
CA HIS A 269 -9.42 -5.81 -1.52
C HIS A 269 -8.92 -7.03 -0.74
N GLY A 270 -7.88 -6.85 0.05
CA GLY A 270 -7.28 -7.82 0.94
C GLY A 270 -6.60 -7.09 2.08
N VAL A 271 -6.51 -7.74 3.25
CA VAL A 271 -5.94 -7.09 4.43
C VAL A 271 -4.44 -6.87 4.24
N TYR A 272 -4.04 -5.65 3.90
CA TYR A 272 -2.66 -5.33 3.47
C TYR A 272 -1.63 -5.83 4.50
N LEU A 273 -1.87 -5.52 5.78
CA LEU A 273 -1.00 -5.93 6.88
C LEU A 273 -0.88 -7.46 7.01
N ARG A 274 -2.00 -8.18 6.85
CA ARG A 274 -2.01 -9.65 6.92
C ARG A 274 -1.19 -10.26 5.79
N GLU A 275 -1.34 -9.73 4.58
CA GLU A 275 -0.57 -10.18 3.43
C GLU A 275 0.93 -9.95 3.63
N ARG A 276 1.32 -8.80 4.20
CA ARG A 276 2.72 -8.54 4.57
C ARG A 276 3.24 -9.51 5.64
N TYR A 277 2.44 -9.86 6.66
CA TYR A 277 2.84 -10.87 7.64
C TYR A 277 3.10 -12.25 7.02
N LEU A 278 2.26 -12.65 6.05
CA LEU A 278 2.43 -13.94 5.36
C LEU A 278 3.67 -13.93 4.46
N ALA A 279 3.90 -12.87 3.69
CA ALA A 279 5.08 -12.73 2.84
C ALA A 279 6.38 -12.79 3.68
N GLU A 280 6.44 -12.02 4.76
CA GLU A 280 7.59 -11.95 5.67
C GLU A 280 7.80 -13.23 6.51
N ALA A 281 6.82 -14.12 6.59
CA ALA A 281 7.01 -15.44 7.20
C ALA A 281 7.84 -16.37 6.30
N VAL A 282 7.83 -16.15 4.99
CA VAL A 282 8.49 -17.00 3.99
C VAL A 282 9.83 -16.42 3.53
N GLU A 283 9.93 -15.09 3.36
CA GLU A 283 11.07 -14.46 2.68
C GLU A 283 12.22 -14.04 3.61
N SER A 284 11.91 -13.74 4.86
CA SER A 284 12.78 -12.88 5.66
C SER A 284 13.94 -13.61 6.34
N LYS A 285 15.18 -13.23 5.97
CA LYS A 285 16.42 -13.72 6.59
C LYS A 285 16.99 -12.77 7.65
N SER A 286 16.54 -11.51 7.66
CA SER A 286 17.03 -10.46 8.55
C SER A 286 15.89 -9.95 9.43
N LEU A 287 16.07 -10.02 10.75
CA LEU A 287 15.05 -9.52 11.68
C LEU A 287 14.85 -8.01 11.55
N PHE A 288 15.91 -7.26 11.29
CA PHE A 288 15.83 -5.80 11.11
C PHE A 288 14.93 -5.44 9.94
N LEU A 289 15.20 -6.02 8.77
CA LEU A 289 14.40 -5.78 7.57
C LEU A 289 12.96 -6.25 7.76
N LYS A 290 12.77 -7.44 8.36
CA LYS A 290 11.44 -7.95 8.71
C LYS A 290 10.65 -6.94 9.54
N LEU A 291 11.24 -6.47 10.65
CA LEU A 291 10.54 -5.54 11.54
C LEU A 291 10.34 -4.18 10.87
N LEU A 292 11.31 -3.66 10.12
CA LEU A 292 11.16 -2.41 9.37
C LEU A 292 9.97 -2.47 8.39
N ASN A 293 9.87 -3.54 7.59
CA ASN A 293 8.79 -3.71 6.62
C ASN A 293 7.43 -3.87 7.30
N LEU A 294 7.34 -4.73 8.31
CA LEU A 294 6.08 -4.96 9.03
C LEU A 294 5.61 -3.73 9.80
N ARG A 295 6.53 -2.93 10.32
CA ARG A 295 6.21 -1.67 10.98
C ARG A 295 5.77 -0.61 10.00
N PHE A 296 6.40 -0.51 8.83
CA PHE A 296 5.90 0.33 7.73
C PHE A 296 4.47 -0.06 7.35
N ALA A 297 4.22 -1.35 7.09
CA ALA A 297 2.90 -1.85 6.73
C ALA A 297 1.83 -1.57 7.80
N LEU A 298 2.18 -1.76 9.08
CA LEU A 298 1.29 -1.44 10.19
C LEU A 298 0.97 0.06 10.25
N ARG A 299 1.98 0.93 10.10
CA ARG A 299 1.77 2.38 10.14
C ARG A 299 0.98 2.90 8.96
N MET A 300 1.20 2.37 7.75
CA MET A 300 0.38 2.73 6.60
C MET A 300 -1.07 2.29 6.79
N ALA A 301 -1.32 1.07 7.28
CA ALA A 301 -2.67 0.60 7.59
C ALA A 301 -3.38 1.51 8.61
N GLN A 302 -2.73 1.79 9.73
CA GLN A 302 -3.28 2.65 10.79
C GLN A 302 -3.53 4.08 10.30
N LEU A 303 -2.56 4.66 9.61
CA LEU A 303 -2.67 6.02 9.05
C LEU A 303 -3.83 6.09 8.05
N SER A 304 -3.96 5.09 7.19
CA SER A 304 -5.04 5.00 6.21
C SER A 304 -6.40 4.99 6.89
N TYR A 305 -6.58 4.15 7.92
CA TYR A 305 -7.85 4.07 8.64
C TYR A 305 -8.20 5.36 9.41
N ALA A 306 -7.19 6.03 9.97
CA ALA A 306 -7.40 7.30 10.65
C ALA A 306 -7.83 8.40 9.67
N MET A 307 -7.16 8.48 8.52
CA MET A 307 -7.32 9.59 7.57
C MET A 307 -8.44 9.38 6.55
N ALA A 308 -8.85 8.14 6.28
CA ALA A 308 -9.96 7.85 5.39
C ALA A 308 -11.27 8.43 5.95
N ASP A 309 -12.11 8.96 5.07
CA ASP A 309 -13.49 9.33 5.37
C ASP A 309 -14.41 8.12 5.29
N GLN A 310 -14.07 7.15 4.43
CA GLN A 310 -14.73 5.86 4.32
C GLN A 310 -13.71 4.75 4.08
N ILE A 311 -13.91 3.62 4.75
CA ILE A 311 -13.12 2.40 4.60
C ILE A 311 -14.06 1.31 4.06
N SER A 312 -13.75 0.83 2.86
CA SER A 312 -14.57 -0.11 2.11
C SER A 312 -13.87 -1.43 1.89
N PRO A 313 -13.92 -2.35 2.86
CA PRO A 313 -13.45 -3.71 2.65
C PRO A 313 -14.38 -4.45 1.70
N CYS A 314 -13.84 -5.47 1.03
CA CYS A 314 -14.62 -6.30 0.10
C CYS A 314 -15.52 -7.34 0.79
N CYS A 315 -15.36 -7.54 2.10
CA CYS A 315 -16.20 -8.43 2.89
C CYS A 315 -16.18 -8.08 4.39
N ASP A 316 -17.24 -8.41 5.12
CA ASP A 316 -17.33 -8.12 6.56
C ASP A 316 -16.36 -8.95 7.39
N TYR A 317 -15.95 -10.10 6.87
CA TYR A 317 -14.97 -10.94 7.56
C TYR A 317 -13.71 -10.16 7.84
N ASN A 318 -13.22 -9.40 6.85
CA ASN A 318 -11.97 -8.67 6.97
C ASN A 318 -12.02 -7.66 8.11
N GLN A 319 -13.12 -6.91 8.28
CA GLN A 319 -13.32 -5.81 9.24
C GLN A 319 -12.75 -6.03 10.65
N ARG A 320 -12.62 -7.28 11.12
CA ARG A 320 -11.94 -7.60 12.38
C ARG A 320 -10.49 -7.11 12.44
N TRP A 321 -9.79 -7.07 11.30
CA TRP A 321 -8.42 -6.60 11.19
C TRP A 321 -8.36 -5.08 11.25
N GLU A 322 -9.24 -4.40 10.52
CA GLU A 322 -9.41 -2.96 10.45
C GLU A 322 -9.74 -2.44 11.86
N LYS A 323 -10.75 -3.03 12.53
CA LYS A 323 -11.12 -2.74 13.93
C LYS A 323 -9.95 -2.97 14.89
N ARG A 324 -9.25 -4.11 14.78
CA ARG A 324 -8.09 -4.41 15.63
C ARG A 324 -6.95 -3.41 15.45
N ASN A 325 -6.83 -2.82 14.26
CA ASN A 325 -5.81 -1.84 13.93
C ASN A 325 -6.29 -0.38 14.06
N GLY A 326 -7.45 -0.15 14.70
CA GLY A 326 -7.90 1.19 15.09
C GLY A 326 -8.83 1.89 14.09
N ALA A 327 -9.39 1.18 13.11
CA ALA A 327 -10.42 1.75 12.25
C ALA A 327 -11.68 2.09 13.06
N ASP A 328 -12.21 3.30 12.83
CA ASP A 328 -13.52 3.70 13.34
C ASP A 328 -14.62 2.92 12.64
N THR A 329 -15.45 2.22 13.42
CA THR A 329 -16.57 1.44 12.90
C THR A 329 -17.61 2.27 12.16
N GLY A 330 -17.75 3.57 12.49
CA GLY A 330 -18.65 4.48 11.78
C GLY A 330 -18.22 4.76 10.34
N LYS A 331 -16.94 4.51 10.01
CA LYS A 331 -16.38 4.69 8.66
C LYS A 331 -16.35 3.40 7.84
N LEU A 332 -16.63 2.24 8.44
CA LEU A 332 -16.58 0.95 7.77
C LEU A 332 -17.86 0.70 6.98
N GLN A 333 -17.73 0.62 5.65
CA GLN A 333 -18.83 0.29 4.74
C GLN A 333 -18.37 -0.73 3.70
N THR A 334 -18.73 -2.00 3.92
CA THR A 334 -18.38 -3.10 3.02
C THR A 334 -18.99 -2.89 1.64
N ILE A 335 -18.16 -2.99 0.60
CA ILE A 335 -18.58 -3.01 -0.81
C ILE A 335 -18.22 -4.38 -1.36
N TYR A 336 -19.22 -5.26 -1.50
CA TYR A 336 -19.00 -6.60 -2.05
C TYR A 336 -18.72 -6.53 -3.55
N TYR A 337 -17.92 -7.48 -4.05
CA TYR A 337 -17.76 -7.65 -5.49
C TYR A 337 -19.10 -8.02 -6.13
N GLY A 338 -19.43 -7.34 -7.23
CA GLY A 338 -20.51 -7.75 -8.11
C GLY A 338 -20.11 -8.94 -8.97
N VAL A 339 -21.11 -9.69 -9.42
CA VAL A 339 -20.98 -10.65 -10.52
C VAL A 339 -21.85 -10.16 -11.69
N ASP A 340 -21.44 -10.45 -12.92
CA ASP A 340 -22.24 -10.17 -14.10
C ASP A 340 -23.53 -11.00 -14.05
N ALA A 341 -24.66 -10.35 -13.76
CA ALA A 341 -25.96 -10.99 -13.63
C ALA A 341 -26.53 -11.52 -14.96
N ALA A 342 -25.99 -11.09 -16.11
CA ALA A 342 -26.36 -11.66 -17.41
C ALA A 342 -25.62 -12.98 -17.67
N LYS A 343 -24.43 -13.15 -17.10
CA LYS A 343 -23.62 -14.37 -17.23
C LYS A 343 -23.89 -15.39 -16.12
N PHE A 344 -24.07 -14.92 -14.89
CA PHE A 344 -24.25 -15.75 -13.69
C PHE A 344 -25.70 -15.70 -13.22
N ILE A 345 -26.53 -16.52 -13.85
CA ILE A 345 -27.97 -16.61 -13.55
C ILE A 345 -28.21 -17.81 -12.62
N PRO A 346 -28.95 -17.64 -11.51
CA PRO A 346 -29.30 -18.75 -10.64
C PRO A 346 -30.12 -19.81 -11.38
N GLU A 347 -29.62 -21.04 -11.42
CA GLU A 347 -30.36 -22.19 -11.94
C GLU A 347 -30.99 -23.02 -10.82
N LYS A 348 -32.03 -23.80 -11.15
CA LYS A 348 -32.59 -24.76 -10.20
C LYS A 348 -31.52 -25.80 -9.86
N ARG A 349 -31.26 -25.98 -8.57
CA ARG A 349 -30.35 -27.00 -8.07
C ARG A 349 -30.85 -28.38 -8.52
N ASN A 350 -30.07 -29.07 -9.33
CA ASN A 350 -30.28 -30.47 -9.63
C ASN A 350 -29.87 -31.32 -8.41
N THR A 351 -30.79 -32.12 -7.88
CA THR A 351 -30.56 -33.01 -6.73
C THR A 351 -30.54 -34.49 -7.11
N ASP A 352 -30.65 -34.82 -8.40
CA ASP A 352 -30.84 -36.19 -8.89
C ASP A 352 -29.52 -36.97 -9.04
N GLY A 353 -28.44 -36.51 -8.42
CA GLY A 353 -27.11 -37.12 -8.50
C GLY A 353 -26.30 -37.02 -7.21
N PRO A 354 -25.16 -37.71 -7.14
CA PRO A 354 -24.25 -37.62 -6.01
C PRO A 354 -23.84 -36.16 -5.74
N PRO A 355 -23.67 -35.75 -4.48
CA PRO A 355 -23.25 -34.39 -4.18
C PRO A 355 -21.89 -34.08 -4.80
N VAL A 356 -21.78 -32.92 -5.43
CA VAL A 356 -20.52 -32.43 -6.00
C VAL A 356 -20.04 -31.22 -5.19
N VAL A 357 -18.82 -31.29 -4.69
CA VAL A 357 -18.13 -30.17 -4.06
C VAL A 357 -17.18 -29.58 -5.08
N VAL A 358 -17.41 -28.33 -5.46
CA VAL A 358 -16.58 -27.63 -6.45
C VAL A 358 -15.73 -26.58 -5.74
N TRP A 359 -14.45 -26.55 -6.08
CA TRP A 359 -13.54 -25.45 -5.76
C TRP A 359 -13.02 -24.86 -7.07
N VAL A 360 -12.97 -23.54 -7.16
CA VAL A 360 -12.43 -22.82 -8.31
C VAL A 360 -11.46 -21.76 -7.81
N GLY A 361 -10.21 -21.81 -8.26
CA GLY A 361 -9.19 -20.84 -7.85
C GLY A 361 -7.82 -21.09 -8.47
N ARG A 362 -6.87 -20.19 -8.19
CA ARG A 362 -5.46 -20.41 -8.56
C ARG A 362 -4.85 -21.47 -7.66
N ILE A 363 -4.01 -22.32 -8.23
CA ILE A 363 -3.27 -23.35 -7.49
C ILE A 363 -1.96 -22.71 -7.01
N ASP A 364 -2.03 -22.07 -5.85
CA ASP A 364 -0.89 -21.40 -5.20
C ASP A 364 -0.94 -21.60 -3.67
N PRO A 365 0.20 -21.48 -2.95
CA PRO A 365 0.27 -21.73 -1.51
C PRO A 365 -0.69 -20.88 -0.67
N LEU A 366 -1.07 -19.67 -1.13
CA LEU A 366 -1.98 -18.80 -0.39
C LEU A 366 -3.40 -19.39 -0.34
N LYS A 367 -3.77 -20.25 -1.29
CA LYS A 367 -5.08 -20.92 -1.34
C LYS A 367 -5.16 -22.21 -0.54
N ASP A 368 -4.02 -22.74 -0.08
CA ASP A 368 -3.92 -23.92 0.79
C ASP A 368 -4.74 -25.15 0.30
N LEU A 369 -4.50 -25.56 -0.95
CA LEU A 369 -5.14 -26.74 -1.54
C LEU A 369 -4.73 -28.04 -0.87
N LEU A 370 -3.57 -28.09 -0.20
CA LEU A 370 -3.13 -29.27 0.55
C LEU A 370 -4.12 -29.58 1.68
N THR A 371 -4.47 -28.57 2.48
CA THR A 371 -5.49 -28.72 3.53
C THR A 371 -6.86 -29.06 2.94
N LEU A 372 -7.21 -28.51 1.76
CA LEU A 372 -8.47 -28.84 1.08
C LEU A 372 -8.52 -30.31 0.61
N LEU A 373 -7.40 -30.85 0.13
CA LEU A 373 -7.28 -32.27 -0.26
C LEU A 373 -7.40 -33.20 0.95
N GLU A 374 -6.74 -32.87 2.07
CA GLU A 374 -6.88 -33.61 3.31
C GLU A 374 -8.33 -33.62 3.82
N ALA A 375 -9.00 -32.46 3.78
CA ALA A 375 -10.41 -32.36 4.12
C ALA A 375 -11.29 -33.21 3.17
N ALA A 376 -11.01 -33.20 1.87
CA ALA A 376 -11.70 -34.03 0.89
C ALA A 376 -11.52 -35.53 1.20
N ALA A 377 -10.33 -35.98 1.57
CA ALA A 377 -10.06 -37.37 1.96
C ALA A 377 -10.83 -37.78 3.22
N VAL A 378 -10.92 -36.89 4.22
CA VAL A 378 -11.73 -37.13 5.42
C VAL A 378 -13.20 -37.37 5.05
N VAL A 379 -13.75 -36.53 4.17
CA VAL A 379 -15.14 -36.66 3.73
C VAL A 379 -15.34 -37.92 2.87
N HIS A 380 -14.45 -38.17 1.92
CA HIS A 380 -14.53 -39.30 0.99
C HIS A 380 -14.52 -40.65 1.72
N ARG A 381 -13.76 -40.79 2.81
CA ARG A 381 -13.77 -41.99 3.67
C ARG A 381 -15.14 -42.32 4.27
N HIS A 382 -15.96 -41.30 4.55
CA HIS A 382 -17.29 -41.48 5.13
C HIS A 382 -18.41 -41.45 4.08
N ARG A 383 -18.16 -40.78 2.95
CA ARG A 383 -19.11 -40.53 1.86
C ARG A 383 -18.40 -40.65 0.52
N PRO A 384 -18.13 -41.89 0.06
CA PRO A 384 -17.41 -42.12 -1.20
C PRO A 384 -18.22 -41.72 -2.43
N ASP A 385 -19.53 -41.52 -2.27
CA ASP A 385 -20.41 -40.98 -3.31
C ASP A 385 -20.16 -39.50 -3.63
N ILE A 386 -19.57 -38.72 -2.71
CA ILE A 386 -19.30 -37.30 -2.93
C ILE A 386 -18.13 -37.11 -3.90
N ARG A 387 -18.36 -36.32 -4.95
CA ARG A 387 -17.34 -35.98 -5.95
C ARG A 387 -16.73 -34.61 -5.65
N PHE A 388 -15.41 -34.55 -5.55
CA PHE A 388 -14.67 -33.29 -5.42
C PHE A 388 -14.11 -32.86 -6.78
N LEU A 389 -14.36 -31.61 -7.18
CA LEU A 389 -13.90 -31.04 -8.43
C LEU A 389 -13.12 -29.75 -8.17
N PHE A 390 -11.80 -29.80 -8.36
CA PHE A 390 -10.94 -28.63 -8.17
C PHE A 390 -10.52 -28.09 -9.53
N TYR A 391 -11.02 -26.91 -9.88
CA TYR A 391 -10.70 -26.22 -11.14
C TYR A 391 -9.72 -25.07 -10.87
N GLY A 392 -8.62 -25.04 -11.62
CA GLY A 392 -7.61 -24.02 -11.43
C GLY A 392 -6.39 -24.23 -12.31
N SER A 393 -5.54 -23.20 -12.35
CA SER A 393 -4.21 -23.28 -12.93
C SER A 393 -3.17 -22.85 -11.89
N ALA A 394 -1.99 -23.47 -11.95
CA ALA A 394 -0.84 -23.01 -11.20
C ALA A 394 -0.22 -21.81 -11.93
N PRO A 395 -0.16 -20.62 -11.32
CA PRO A 395 0.56 -19.50 -11.92
C PRO A 395 2.05 -19.83 -12.06
N PRO A 396 2.78 -19.21 -13.01
CA PRO A 396 4.21 -19.42 -13.16
C PRO A 396 4.97 -19.32 -11.83
N GLY A 397 5.83 -20.28 -11.54
CA GLY A 397 6.59 -20.38 -10.29
C GLY A 397 5.92 -21.25 -9.21
N ASN A 398 4.66 -21.68 -9.39
CA ASN A 398 3.95 -22.56 -8.46
C ASN A 398 3.90 -24.02 -8.91
N GLU A 399 4.71 -24.42 -9.89
CA GLU A 399 4.71 -25.78 -10.46
C GLU A 399 5.10 -26.84 -9.42
N ALA A 400 5.93 -26.47 -8.44
CA ALA A 400 6.30 -27.35 -7.33
C ALA A 400 5.12 -27.60 -6.39
N TYR A 401 4.38 -26.54 -6.02
CA TYR A 401 3.19 -26.66 -5.18
C TYR A 401 2.08 -27.46 -5.86
N TYR A 402 1.91 -27.26 -7.17
CA TYR A 402 0.97 -28.07 -7.95
C TYR A 402 1.34 -29.56 -7.96
N ARG A 403 2.63 -29.89 -8.13
CA ARG A 403 3.11 -31.28 -8.02
C ARG A 403 2.83 -31.86 -6.64
N GLN A 404 3.11 -31.12 -5.57
CA GLN A 404 2.77 -31.53 -4.20
C GLN A 404 1.28 -31.83 -4.03
N CYS A 405 0.39 -31.04 -4.62
CA CYS A 405 -1.05 -31.31 -4.60
C CYS A 405 -1.41 -32.63 -5.31
N LEU A 406 -0.77 -32.93 -6.45
CA LEU A 406 -1.00 -34.17 -7.20
C LEU A 406 -0.45 -35.40 -6.48
N ASP A 407 0.73 -35.27 -5.86
CA ASP A 407 1.36 -36.31 -5.06
C ASP A 407 0.48 -36.63 -3.84
N LEU A 408 0.07 -35.59 -3.08
CA LEU A 408 -0.82 -35.76 -1.94
C LEU A 408 -2.18 -36.36 -2.33
N ARG A 409 -2.77 -35.96 -3.46
CA ARG A 409 -3.99 -36.59 -3.97
C ARG A 409 -3.80 -38.09 -4.16
N THR A 410 -2.66 -38.50 -4.74
CA THR A 410 -2.33 -39.90 -4.98
C THR A 410 -2.12 -40.66 -3.67
N GLU A 411 -1.41 -40.08 -2.71
CA GLU A 411 -1.20 -40.64 -1.38
C GLU A 411 -2.51 -40.83 -0.60
N LEU A 412 -3.45 -39.89 -0.74
CA LEU A 412 -4.76 -39.94 -0.09
C LEU A 412 -5.76 -40.86 -0.81
N GLY A 413 -5.42 -41.38 -2.00
CA GLY A 413 -6.29 -42.25 -2.78
C GLY A 413 -7.53 -41.54 -3.34
N LEU A 414 -7.40 -40.25 -3.70
CA LEU A 414 -8.48 -39.40 -4.22
C LEU A 414 -8.51 -39.28 -5.75
#